data_AF-A0A6B4ZB58-F1
#
_entry.id   AF-A0A6B4ZB58-F1
#
_cell.length_a   1.000
_cell.length_b   1.000
_cell.length_c   1.000
_cell.angle_alpha   90.00
_cell.angle_beta   90.00
_cell.angle_gamma   90.00
#
_symmetry.space_group_name_H-M   'P 1'
#
loop_
_entity.id
_entity.type
_entity.pdbx_description
1 polymer ?
#
loop_
_entity_poly.entity_id
_entity_poly.type
_entity_poly.pdbx_seq_one_letter_code
_entity_poly.pdbx_strand_id
1 'polypeptide(L)'
;MDNINFINRIKSMVGEKGINIKELNDETINILFKNGLLNNAYDIFLLKKEELYKIDGFTKEYVDELIKSINKTKNCSFEKFIYACSIPKVTEKEAIVIAHTFFNFTDLVIDINNNDCDRLKRIDGISEEIVESIKRNKVLLVNLFMYVNPISIDEKNANIKRYKFSITGVLNKDTSYYEEMIKEANCIVVDNVTKDVDYLVFGDLANAIKMMDAKKYNTRLISERQLVDILKEIKENNKIKN
;
A
#
# COMPACT_ATOMS: atom_id res chain seq x y z
N MET A 1 -26.83 -0.78 -1.48
CA MET A 1 -25.46 -1.34 -1.49
C MET A 1 -25.43 -2.39 -0.41
N ASP A 2 -25.14 -3.65 -0.73
CA ASP A 2 -25.19 -4.73 0.26
C ASP A 2 -24.18 -4.45 1.38
N ASN A 3 -24.58 -4.64 2.65
CA ASN A 3 -23.72 -4.38 3.81
C ASN A 3 -22.37 -5.11 3.72
N ILE A 4 -22.36 -6.29 3.09
CA ILE A 4 -21.14 -7.08 2.84
C ILE A 4 -20.19 -6.34 1.88
N ASN A 5 -20.72 -5.80 0.77
CA ASN A 5 -19.93 -5.06 -0.21
C ASN A 5 -19.38 -3.75 0.38
N PHE A 6 -20.14 -3.11 1.26
CA PHE A 6 -19.70 -1.92 1.98
C PHE A 6 -18.54 -2.22 2.94
N ILE A 7 -18.68 -3.24 3.80
CA ILE A 7 -17.64 -3.63 4.76
C ILE A 7 -16.38 -4.08 4.04
N ASN A 8 -16.50 -4.90 2.98
CA ASN A 8 -15.35 -5.35 2.20
C ASN A 8 -14.59 -4.18 1.58
N ARG A 9 -15.30 -3.16 1.10
CA ARG A 9 -14.69 -1.94 0.59
C ARG A 9 -13.89 -1.19 1.66
N ILE A 10 -14.41 -1.06 2.87
CA ILE A 10 -13.67 -0.47 3.98
C ILE A 10 -12.41 -1.29 4.29
N LYS A 11 -12.54 -2.62 4.38
CA LYS A 11 -11.41 -3.52 4.64
C LYS A 11 -10.31 -3.39 3.59
N SER A 12 -10.68 -3.36 2.30
CA SER A 12 -9.72 -3.13 1.22
C SER A 12 -9.04 -1.77 1.33
N MET A 13 -9.81 -0.73 1.69
CA MET A 13 -9.27 0.62 1.88
C MET A 13 -8.25 0.68 3.01
N VAL A 14 -8.57 0.18 4.20
CA VAL A 14 -7.75 0.34 5.41
C VAL A 14 -6.71 -0.76 5.62
N GLY A 15 -6.80 -1.87 4.89
CA GLY A 15 -5.86 -2.97 5.00
C GLY A 15 -4.44 -2.64 4.52
N GLU A 16 -3.52 -3.60 4.71
CA GLU A 16 -2.08 -3.45 4.42
C GLU A 16 -1.76 -2.98 2.99
N LYS A 17 -2.50 -3.53 2.03
CA LYS A 17 -2.41 -3.20 0.59
C LYS A 17 -2.97 -1.82 0.26
N GLY A 18 -3.91 -1.33 1.07
CA GLY A 18 -4.47 0.01 0.97
C GLY A 18 -3.67 1.01 1.81
N ILE A 19 -4.38 1.90 2.50
CA ILE A 19 -3.75 2.98 3.28
C ILE A 19 -3.17 2.49 4.62
N ASN A 20 -3.43 1.24 5.01
CA ASN A 20 -2.80 0.55 6.15
C ASN A 20 -3.02 1.23 7.53
N ILE A 21 -4.28 1.24 7.98
CA ILE A 21 -4.67 1.66 9.34
C ILE A 21 -4.77 0.40 10.21
N LYS A 22 -3.70 0.10 10.95
CA LYS A 22 -3.55 -1.16 11.71
C LYS A 22 -4.66 -1.39 12.74
N GLU A 23 -5.12 -0.33 13.37
CA GLU A 23 -6.10 -0.35 14.46
C GLU A 23 -7.53 -0.58 13.93
N LEU A 24 -7.79 -0.34 12.63
CA LEU A 24 -9.07 -0.65 11.98
C LEU A 24 -9.09 -2.08 11.45
N ASN A 25 -9.04 -3.04 12.37
CA ASN A 25 -9.25 -4.45 12.05
C ASN A 25 -10.73 -4.78 11.79
N ASP A 26 -11.00 -6.00 11.34
CA ASP A 26 -12.35 -6.49 11.01
C ASP A 26 -13.36 -6.30 12.15
N GLU A 27 -12.94 -6.54 13.38
CA GLU A 27 -13.79 -6.40 14.57
C GLU A 27 -14.15 -4.93 14.81
N THR A 28 -13.15 -4.05 14.76
CA THR A 28 -13.31 -2.60 14.94
C THR A 28 -14.23 -2.01 13.88
N ILE A 29 -14.04 -2.37 12.61
CA ILE A 29 -14.92 -1.93 11.51
C ILE A 29 -16.38 -2.34 11.78
N ASN A 30 -16.60 -3.59 12.22
CA ASN A 30 -17.94 -4.08 12.54
C ASN A 30 -18.57 -3.34 13.73
N ILE A 31 -17.78 -3.05 14.79
CA ILE A 31 -18.24 -2.28 15.95
C ILE A 31 -18.64 -0.87 15.53
N LEU A 32 -17.79 -0.17 14.78
CA LEU A 32 -18.05 1.19 14.31
C LEU A 32 -19.28 1.24 13.38
N PHE A 33 -19.45 0.24 12.51
CA PHE A 33 -20.64 0.11 11.66
C PHE A 33 -21.92 -0.09 12.48
N LYS A 34 -21.91 -1.01 13.46
CA LYS A 34 -23.07 -1.28 14.33
C LYS A 34 -23.47 -0.07 15.19
N ASN A 35 -22.50 0.77 15.55
CA ASN A 35 -22.73 2.01 16.30
C ASN A 35 -23.14 3.20 15.38
N GLY A 36 -23.32 2.98 14.07
CA GLY A 36 -23.74 4.02 13.14
C GLY A 36 -22.67 5.08 12.82
N LEU A 37 -21.41 4.81 13.20
CA LEU A 37 -20.29 5.73 12.96
C LEU A 37 -19.66 5.55 11.57
N LEU A 38 -20.03 4.50 10.84
CA LEU A 38 -19.60 4.25 9.46
C LEU A 38 -20.82 4.03 8.56
N ASN A 39 -21.31 5.10 7.93
CA ASN A 39 -22.41 5.05 6.96
C ASN A 39 -21.88 5.08 5.52
N ASN A 40 -20.72 5.70 5.32
CA ASN A 40 -19.95 5.66 4.08
C ASN A 40 -18.48 5.32 4.38
N ALA A 41 -17.71 4.95 3.33
CA ALA A 41 -16.33 4.50 3.51
C ALA A 41 -15.41 5.61 4.08
N TYR A 42 -15.74 6.87 3.81
CA TYR A 42 -14.93 8.02 4.15
C TYR A 42 -15.22 8.58 5.55
N ASP A 43 -16.28 8.09 6.22
CA ASP A 43 -16.60 8.46 7.62
C ASP A 43 -15.45 8.12 8.58
N ILE A 44 -14.59 7.16 8.21
CA ILE A 44 -13.36 6.82 8.93
C ILE A 44 -12.50 8.06 9.21
N PHE A 45 -12.44 8.99 8.26
CA PHE A 45 -11.63 10.21 8.39
C PHE A 45 -12.33 11.31 9.20
N LEU A 46 -13.60 11.10 9.57
CA LEU A 46 -14.45 12.02 10.32
C LEU A 46 -14.70 11.57 11.77
N LEU A 47 -14.23 10.38 12.16
CA LEU A 47 -14.40 9.84 13.51
C LEU A 47 -13.84 10.78 14.58
N LYS A 48 -14.63 11.01 15.62
CA LYS A 48 -14.27 11.87 16.76
C LYS A 48 -14.05 11.05 18.03
N LYS A 49 -13.05 11.43 18.81
CA LYS A 49 -12.70 10.73 20.06
C LYS A 49 -13.89 10.65 21.02
N GLU A 50 -14.67 11.71 21.12
CA GLU A 50 -15.82 11.82 22.01
C GLU A 50 -16.93 10.80 21.69
N GLU A 51 -17.03 10.38 20.43
CA GLU A 51 -17.99 9.35 19.99
C GLU A 51 -17.42 7.95 20.24
N LEU A 52 -16.12 7.77 19.98
CA LEU A 52 -15.42 6.51 20.18
C LEU A 52 -15.32 6.10 21.66
N TYR A 53 -15.16 7.05 22.58
CA TYR A 53 -15.12 6.76 24.02
C TYR A 53 -16.45 6.25 24.59
N LYS A 54 -17.55 6.37 23.85
CA LYS A 54 -18.88 5.85 24.27
C LYS A 54 -19.07 4.38 23.91
N ILE A 55 -18.16 3.81 23.14
CA ILE A 55 -18.22 2.42 22.69
C ILE A 55 -17.68 1.52 23.79
N ASP A 56 -18.49 0.54 24.21
CA ASP A 56 -18.05 -0.44 25.19
C ASP A 56 -16.87 -1.26 24.66
N GLY A 57 -15.86 -1.48 25.51
CA GLY A 57 -14.60 -2.14 25.17
C GLY A 57 -13.53 -1.25 24.53
N PHE A 58 -13.82 0.01 24.17
CA PHE A 58 -12.80 0.94 23.67
C PHE A 58 -12.10 1.65 24.83
N THR A 59 -10.84 1.31 25.08
CA THR A 59 -10.02 2.03 26.07
C THR A 59 -9.58 3.38 25.51
N LYS A 60 -9.20 4.31 26.41
CA LYS A 60 -8.72 5.63 26.00
C LYS A 60 -7.46 5.53 25.13
N GLU A 61 -6.53 4.67 25.54
CA GLU A 61 -5.28 4.41 24.83
C GLU A 61 -5.54 3.87 23.43
N TYR A 62 -6.50 2.95 23.27
CA TYR A 62 -6.86 2.38 21.98
C TYR A 62 -7.46 3.44 21.04
N VAL A 63 -8.38 4.27 21.52
CA VAL A 63 -8.97 5.37 20.74
C VAL A 63 -7.91 6.39 20.32
N ASP A 64 -6.97 6.70 21.20
CA ASP A 64 -5.87 7.61 20.89
C ASP A 64 -4.96 7.07 19.78
N GLU A 65 -4.58 5.78 19.83
CA GLU A 65 -3.79 5.14 18.77
C GLU A 65 -4.57 5.00 17.46
N LEU A 66 -5.87 4.67 17.51
CA LEU A 66 -6.74 4.60 16.33
C LEU A 66 -6.82 5.95 15.59
N ILE A 67 -7.06 7.05 16.30
CA ILE A 67 -7.12 8.37 15.67
C ILE A 67 -5.74 8.79 15.14
N LYS A 68 -4.67 8.47 15.86
CA LYS A 68 -3.31 8.74 15.42
C LYS A 68 -2.96 7.99 14.14
N SER A 69 -3.35 6.73 14.02
CA SER A 69 -3.09 5.95 12.81
C SER A 69 -3.93 6.40 11.62
N ILE A 70 -5.22 6.71 11.82
CA ILE A 70 -6.04 7.35 10.78
C ILE A 70 -5.36 8.62 10.25
N ASN A 71 -4.87 9.49 11.14
CA ASN A 71 -4.19 10.70 10.72
C ASN A 71 -2.85 10.45 10.00
N LYS A 72 -2.09 9.43 10.41
CA LYS A 72 -0.83 9.04 9.75
C LYS A 72 -1.06 8.61 8.30
N THR A 73 -2.19 7.99 7.99
CA THR A 73 -2.49 7.46 6.66
C THR A 73 -3.12 8.48 5.70
N LYS A 74 -3.35 9.72 6.15
CA LYS A 74 -3.76 10.84 5.28
C LYS A 74 -2.71 11.20 4.23
N ASN A 75 -1.50 10.67 4.31
CA ASN A 75 -0.53 10.67 3.23
C ASN A 75 -0.16 9.21 2.92
N CYS A 76 -0.27 8.80 1.67
CA CYS A 76 0.10 7.44 1.24
C CYS A 76 0.70 7.45 -0.16
N SER A 77 1.32 6.34 -0.57
CA SER A 77 1.83 6.22 -1.94
C SER A 77 0.70 6.18 -2.95
N PHE A 78 0.96 6.63 -4.18
CA PHE A 78 -0.08 6.76 -5.20
C PHE A 78 -0.72 5.40 -5.56
N GLU A 79 0.05 4.32 -5.59
CA GLU A 79 -0.48 2.96 -5.81
C GLU A 79 -1.42 2.50 -4.69
N LYS A 80 -1.09 2.80 -3.43
CA LYS A 80 -1.93 2.48 -2.27
C LYS A 80 -3.23 3.27 -2.30
N PHE A 81 -3.16 4.53 -2.69
CA PHE A 81 -4.34 5.38 -2.87
C PHE A 81 -5.30 4.80 -3.93
N ILE A 82 -4.78 4.42 -5.11
CA ILE A 82 -5.60 3.85 -6.20
C ILE A 82 -6.26 2.54 -5.75
N TYR A 83 -5.50 1.65 -5.12
CA TYR A 83 -6.04 0.41 -4.57
C TYR A 83 -7.12 0.67 -3.51
N ALA A 84 -6.86 1.60 -2.59
CA ALA A 84 -7.75 1.94 -1.49
C ALA A 84 -9.12 2.48 -1.95
N CYS A 85 -9.19 3.09 -3.14
CA CYS A 85 -10.47 3.51 -3.74
C CYS A 85 -11.46 2.35 -3.94
N SER A 86 -10.97 1.11 -3.98
CA SER A 86 -11.74 -0.12 -4.14
C SER A 86 -12.60 -0.11 -5.41
N ILE A 87 -12.00 0.32 -6.51
CA ILE A 87 -12.63 0.29 -7.84
C ILE A 87 -12.74 -1.18 -8.26
N PRO A 88 -13.93 -1.66 -8.69
CA PRO A 88 -14.09 -3.04 -9.15
C PRO A 88 -13.07 -3.39 -10.23
N LYS A 89 -12.51 -4.60 -10.19
CA LYS A 89 -11.46 -5.11 -11.11
C LYS A 89 -10.08 -4.44 -11.00
N VAL A 90 -9.91 -3.39 -10.19
CA VAL A 90 -8.58 -2.81 -9.93
C VAL A 90 -8.00 -3.52 -8.70
N THR A 91 -7.05 -4.43 -8.92
CA THR A 91 -6.30 -5.06 -7.83
C THR A 91 -5.03 -4.25 -7.52
N GLU A 92 -4.26 -4.71 -6.55
CA GLU A 92 -2.95 -4.15 -6.21
C GLU A 92 -2.04 -4.06 -7.44
N LYS A 93 -2.07 -5.07 -8.31
CA LYS A 93 -1.26 -5.11 -9.54
C LYS A 93 -1.63 -3.97 -10.49
N GLU A 94 -2.92 -3.80 -10.76
CA GLU A 94 -3.41 -2.74 -11.65
C GLU A 94 -3.14 -1.35 -11.03
N ALA A 95 -3.31 -1.20 -9.72
CA ALA A 95 -3.04 0.04 -9.02
C ALA A 95 -1.56 0.48 -9.14
N ILE A 96 -0.62 -0.47 -9.05
CA ILE A 96 0.80 -0.22 -9.23
C ILE A 96 1.09 0.26 -10.66
N VAL A 97 0.64 -0.47 -11.68
CA VAL A 97 0.95 -0.09 -13.08
C VAL A 97 0.30 1.24 -13.48
N ILE A 98 -0.89 1.55 -12.95
CA ILE A 98 -1.53 2.85 -13.14
C ILE A 98 -0.72 3.96 -12.45
N ALA A 99 -0.37 3.79 -11.17
CA ALA A 99 0.43 4.77 -10.45
C ALA A 99 1.75 5.08 -11.16
N HIS A 100 2.44 4.05 -11.64
CA HIS A 100 3.70 4.15 -12.37
C HIS A 100 3.57 4.63 -13.83
N THR A 101 2.35 4.76 -14.35
CA THR A 101 2.10 5.37 -15.67
C THR A 101 1.76 6.85 -15.55
N PHE A 102 1.04 7.22 -14.49
CA PHE A 102 0.51 8.58 -14.30
C PHE A 102 1.32 9.44 -13.36
N PHE A 103 2.08 8.84 -12.45
CA PHE A 103 2.94 9.48 -11.45
C PHE A 103 2.22 10.31 -10.39
N ASN A 104 1.16 11.00 -10.74
CA ASN A 104 0.39 11.82 -9.83
C ASN A 104 -1.12 11.72 -10.11
N PHE A 105 -1.90 12.12 -9.11
CA PHE A 105 -3.36 12.05 -9.16
C PHE A 105 -3.96 12.92 -10.27
N THR A 106 -3.41 14.13 -10.48
CA THR A 106 -3.93 15.09 -11.47
C THR A 106 -3.88 14.52 -12.88
N ASP A 107 -2.76 13.91 -13.26
CA ASP A 107 -2.60 13.31 -14.59
C ASP A 107 -3.53 12.13 -14.84
N LEU A 108 -3.76 11.29 -13.82
CA LEU A 108 -4.75 10.22 -13.89
C LEU A 108 -6.16 10.78 -14.11
N VAL A 109 -6.54 11.82 -13.36
CA VAL A 109 -7.87 12.44 -13.47
C VAL A 109 -8.06 13.13 -14.83
N ILE A 110 -7.01 13.76 -15.38
CA ILE A 110 -7.05 14.35 -16.72
C ILE A 110 -7.36 13.26 -17.76
N ASP A 111 -6.65 12.13 -17.73
CA ASP A 111 -6.87 11.04 -18.68
C ASP A 111 -8.25 10.39 -18.54
N ILE A 112 -8.75 10.20 -17.31
CA ILE A 112 -10.10 9.68 -17.05
C ILE A 112 -11.20 10.61 -17.58
N ASN A 113 -10.98 11.93 -17.53
CA ASN A 113 -11.94 12.92 -18.00
C ASN A 113 -11.85 13.18 -19.50
N ASN A 114 -10.73 12.85 -20.14
CA ASN A 114 -10.64 12.76 -21.59
C ASN A 114 -11.47 11.57 -22.08
N ASN A 115 -12.29 11.76 -23.12
CA ASN A 115 -13.26 10.74 -23.55
C ASN A 115 -12.62 9.37 -23.89
N ASP A 116 -11.36 9.35 -24.31
CA ASP A 116 -10.69 8.14 -24.81
C ASP A 116 -9.88 7.37 -23.74
N CYS A 117 -9.48 8.00 -22.63
CA CYS A 117 -8.59 7.37 -21.62
C CYS A 117 -7.36 6.69 -22.26
N ASP A 118 -6.76 7.36 -23.25
CA ASP A 118 -5.72 6.81 -24.12
C ASP A 118 -4.53 6.26 -23.36
N ARG A 119 -4.10 6.93 -22.27
CA ARG A 119 -2.97 6.45 -21.49
C ARG A 119 -3.35 5.19 -20.74
N LEU A 120 -4.50 5.14 -20.08
CA LEU A 120 -5.00 3.94 -19.40
C LEU A 120 -5.09 2.74 -20.34
N LYS A 121 -5.64 2.92 -21.55
CA LYS A 121 -5.78 1.85 -22.56
C LYS A 121 -4.47 1.28 -23.07
N ARG A 122 -3.38 2.06 -23.02
CA ARG A 122 -2.04 1.66 -23.48
C ARG A 122 -1.21 0.96 -22.40
N ILE A 123 -1.67 0.89 -21.15
CA ILE A 123 -0.96 0.21 -20.08
C ILE A 123 -1.06 -1.29 -20.28
N ASP A 124 0.08 -1.97 -20.41
CA ASP A 124 0.11 -3.44 -20.47
C ASP A 124 -0.49 -4.05 -19.18
N GLY A 125 -1.40 -5.01 -19.36
CA GLY A 125 -2.16 -5.62 -18.27
C GLY A 125 -3.42 -4.87 -17.82
N ILE A 126 -3.75 -3.71 -18.40
CA ILE A 126 -5.04 -3.04 -18.19
C ILE A 126 -5.98 -3.37 -19.35
N SER A 127 -7.06 -4.10 -19.07
CA SER A 127 -8.10 -4.41 -20.05
C SER A 127 -9.10 -3.26 -20.19
N GLU A 128 -9.82 -3.21 -21.32
CA GLU A 128 -10.93 -2.25 -21.52
C GLU A 128 -11.94 -2.31 -20.37
N GLU A 129 -12.24 -3.51 -19.85
CA GLU A 129 -13.15 -3.63 -18.70
C GLU A 129 -12.69 -2.91 -17.43
N ILE A 130 -11.36 -2.82 -17.21
CA ILE A 130 -10.77 -2.09 -16.09
C ILE A 130 -10.87 -0.59 -16.33
N VAL A 131 -10.57 -0.12 -17.55
CA VAL A 131 -10.73 1.29 -17.95
C VAL A 131 -12.16 1.75 -17.71
N GLU A 132 -13.14 0.97 -18.16
CA GLU A 132 -14.57 1.23 -17.99
C GLU A 132 -14.97 1.27 -16.52
N SER A 133 -14.37 0.38 -15.71
CA SER A 133 -14.60 0.37 -14.28
C SER A 133 -14.09 1.64 -13.61
N ILE A 134 -12.88 2.09 -13.97
CA ILE A 134 -12.31 3.35 -13.47
C ILE A 134 -13.19 4.54 -13.88
N LYS A 135 -13.62 4.61 -15.14
CA LYS A 135 -14.51 5.68 -15.64
C LYS A 135 -15.82 5.74 -14.87
N ARG A 136 -16.50 4.60 -14.70
CA ARG A 136 -17.77 4.50 -13.96
C ARG A 136 -17.62 4.87 -12.48
N ASN A 137 -16.45 4.62 -11.89
CA ASN A 137 -16.19 4.80 -10.47
C ASN A 137 -15.27 5.99 -10.16
N LYS A 138 -15.08 6.94 -11.09
CA LYS A 138 -14.17 8.08 -10.90
C LYS A 138 -14.47 8.94 -9.68
N VAL A 139 -15.72 8.99 -9.25
CA VAL A 139 -16.14 9.69 -8.02
C VAL A 139 -15.47 9.09 -6.78
N LEU A 140 -15.15 7.79 -6.77
CA LEU A 140 -14.49 7.14 -5.64
C LEU A 140 -13.07 7.69 -5.43
N LEU A 141 -12.36 7.97 -6.51
CA LEU A 141 -11.03 8.61 -6.52
C LEU A 141 -11.12 10.01 -5.94
N VAL A 142 -12.04 10.83 -6.45
CA VAL A 142 -12.22 12.23 -6.00
C VAL A 142 -12.60 12.29 -4.53
N ASN A 143 -13.53 11.44 -4.09
CA ASN A 143 -13.97 11.42 -2.69
C ASN A 143 -12.83 11.00 -1.75
N LEU A 144 -12.00 10.01 -2.11
CA LEU A 144 -10.86 9.63 -1.26
C LEU A 144 -9.80 10.74 -1.23
N PHE A 145 -9.56 11.41 -2.36
CA PHE A 145 -8.60 12.50 -2.48
C PHE A 145 -8.88 13.67 -1.53
N MET A 146 -10.15 13.88 -1.16
CA MET A 146 -10.53 14.90 -0.17
C MET A 146 -9.98 14.63 1.24
N TYR A 147 -9.64 13.38 1.56
CA TYR A 147 -9.19 12.96 2.89
C TYR A 147 -7.76 12.43 2.92
N VAL A 148 -7.31 11.85 1.80
CA VAL A 148 -6.01 11.21 1.67
C VAL A 148 -5.27 11.85 0.50
N ASN A 149 -4.06 12.33 0.80
CA ASN A 149 -3.13 12.88 -0.16
C ASN A 149 -2.26 11.76 -0.76
N PRO A 150 -2.47 11.37 -2.04
CA PRO A 150 -1.55 10.49 -2.75
C PRO A 150 -0.24 11.22 -3.07
N ILE A 151 0.86 10.72 -2.51
CA ILE A 151 2.19 11.26 -2.78
C ILE A 151 2.57 10.92 -4.22
N SER A 152 2.88 11.97 -5.00
CA SER A 152 3.36 11.81 -6.38
C SER A 152 4.64 10.98 -6.43
N ILE A 153 4.72 10.12 -7.43
CA ILE A 153 5.94 9.43 -7.81
C ILE A 153 6.78 10.42 -8.62
N ASP A 154 8.02 10.63 -8.21
CA ASP A 154 8.97 11.40 -9.01
C ASP A 154 9.26 10.64 -10.32
N GLU A 155 8.96 11.26 -11.47
CA GLU A 155 9.17 10.69 -12.81
C GLU A 155 10.60 10.22 -13.03
N LYS A 156 11.59 10.90 -12.44
CA LYS A 156 12.99 10.49 -12.53
C LYS A 156 13.22 9.13 -11.85
N ASN A 157 12.40 8.84 -10.83
CA ASN A 157 12.40 7.59 -10.10
C ASN A 157 11.47 6.51 -10.68
N ALA A 158 10.72 6.79 -11.75
CA ALA A 158 9.74 5.88 -12.36
C ALA A 158 10.37 4.66 -13.05
N ASN A 159 11.51 4.87 -13.73
CA ASN A 159 12.27 3.83 -14.44
C ASN A 159 13.31 3.13 -13.54
N ILE A 160 13.20 3.32 -12.23
CA ILE A 160 14.08 2.66 -11.27
C ILE A 160 13.55 1.25 -11.02
N LYS A 161 14.39 0.26 -11.30
CA LYS A 161 14.14 -1.12 -10.85
C LYS A 161 13.99 -1.12 -9.33
N ARG A 162 12.79 -1.41 -8.84
CA ARG A 162 12.52 -1.63 -7.42
C ARG A 162 12.80 -3.09 -7.08
N TYR A 163 13.87 -3.33 -6.34
CA TYR A 163 14.23 -4.68 -5.91
C TYR A 163 13.31 -5.18 -4.79
N LYS A 164 12.95 -6.46 -4.82
CA LYS A 164 12.15 -7.12 -3.77
C LYS A 164 13.05 -7.82 -2.76
N PHE A 165 12.82 -7.54 -1.49
CA PHE A 165 13.55 -8.10 -0.35
C PHE A 165 12.60 -8.87 0.57
N SER A 166 13.03 -10.05 1.02
CA SER A 166 12.45 -10.74 2.17
C SER A 166 13.48 -10.77 3.32
N ILE A 167 13.01 -10.82 4.56
CA ILE A 167 13.86 -10.88 5.76
C ILE A 167 13.53 -12.14 6.57
N THR A 168 14.56 -12.79 7.12
CA THR A 168 14.39 -13.92 8.03
C THR A 168 15.50 -14.02 9.07
N GLY A 169 15.16 -14.54 10.26
CA GLY A 169 16.11 -14.70 11.37
C GLY A 169 16.19 -13.47 12.28
N VAL A 170 17.09 -13.57 13.26
CA VAL A 170 17.42 -12.54 14.24
C VAL A 170 18.58 -11.70 13.69
N LEU A 171 18.36 -10.40 13.61
CA LEU A 171 19.34 -9.41 13.14
C LEU A 171 19.79 -8.52 14.32
N ASN A 172 20.77 -7.65 14.09
CA ASN A 172 21.28 -6.76 15.14
C ASN A 172 20.25 -5.70 15.61
N LYS A 173 19.24 -5.40 14.77
CA LYS A 173 18.12 -4.52 15.09
C LYS A 173 16.79 -5.20 14.75
N ASP A 174 15.69 -4.60 15.20
CA ASP A 174 14.35 -5.08 14.86
C ASP A 174 14.15 -5.16 13.34
N THR A 175 13.40 -6.17 12.90
CA THR A 175 13.10 -6.35 11.47
C THR A 175 12.49 -5.10 10.85
N SER A 176 11.60 -4.42 11.59
CA SER A 176 10.96 -3.16 11.19
C SER A 176 11.96 -2.06 10.81
N TYR A 177 13.10 -1.98 11.50
CA TYR A 177 14.16 -1.02 11.19
C TYR A 177 14.73 -1.25 9.78
N TYR A 178 15.01 -2.51 9.44
CA TYR A 178 15.54 -2.85 8.11
C TYR A 178 14.47 -2.72 7.03
N GLU A 179 13.22 -3.05 7.33
CA GLU A 179 12.12 -2.83 6.38
C GLU A 179 11.95 -1.35 6.02
N GLU A 180 12.03 -0.46 7.01
CA GLU A 180 11.99 0.99 6.78
C GLU A 180 13.17 1.42 5.91
N MET A 181 14.40 0.95 6.20
CA MET A 181 15.57 1.24 5.36
C MET A 181 15.42 0.78 3.91
N ILE A 182 14.84 -0.41 3.68
CA ILE A 182 14.57 -0.93 2.33
C ILE A 182 13.54 -0.06 1.61
N LYS A 183 12.45 0.31 2.31
CA LYS A 183 11.39 1.17 1.76
C LYS A 183 11.93 2.57 1.40
N GLU A 184 12.80 3.15 2.24
CA GLU A 184 13.49 4.42 1.97
C GLU A 184 14.42 4.37 0.75
N ALA A 185 14.87 3.18 0.35
CA ALA A 185 15.66 2.98 -0.87
C ALA A 185 14.78 2.78 -2.12
N ASN A 186 13.47 3.05 -2.03
CA ASN A 186 12.48 2.76 -3.06
C ASN A 186 12.42 1.27 -3.46
N CYS A 187 12.76 0.38 -2.54
CA CYS A 187 12.66 -1.07 -2.71
C CYS A 187 11.42 -1.63 -2.01
N ILE A 188 11.05 -2.86 -2.35
CA ILE A 188 9.83 -3.51 -1.88
C ILE A 188 10.21 -4.56 -0.84
N VAL A 189 9.52 -4.58 0.31
CA VAL A 189 9.62 -5.64 1.30
C VAL A 189 8.45 -6.62 1.09
N VAL A 190 8.74 -7.91 1.08
CA VAL A 190 7.76 -8.99 1.02
C VAL A 190 8.05 -10.01 2.10
N ASP A 191 7.01 -10.67 2.60
CA ASP A 191 7.18 -11.70 3.62
C ASP A 191 7.65 -13.03 3.02
N ASN A 192 7.04 -13.47 1.92
CA ASN A 192 7.34 -14.77 1.32
C ASN A 192 8.43 -14.68 0.25
N VAL A 193 9.24 -15.74 0.14
CA VAL A 193 10.25 -15.87 -0.93
C VAL A 193 9.61 -16.53 -2.14
N THR A 194 9.26 -15.72 -3.14
CA THR A 194 8.70 -16.15 -4.44
C THR A 194 9.69 -15.93 -5.57
N LYS A 195 9.37 -16.39 -6.79
CA LYS A 195 10.26 -16.34 -7.96
C LYS A 195 10.73 -14.93 -8.34
N ASP A 196 9.96 -13.92 -7.98
CA ASP A 196 10.20 -12.50 -8.24
C ASP A 196 10.93 -11.77 -7.10
N VAL A 197 11.33 -12.47 -6.03
CA VAL A 197 12.13 -11.90 -4.94
C VAL A 197 13.60 -11.85 -5.32
N ASP A 198 14.16 -10.65 -5.38
CA ASP A 198 15.56 -10.44 -5.76
C ASP A 198 16.53 -10.85 -4.64
N TYR A 199 16.21 -10.55 -3.37
CA TYR A 199 17.09 -10.76 -2.22
C TYR A 199 16.37 -11.36 -1.00
N LEU A 200 17.05 -12.27 -0.29
CA LEU A 200 16.68 -12.71 1.06
C LEU A 200 17.78 -12.30 2.03
N VAL A 201 17.44 -11.40 2.95
CA VAL A 201 18.28 -11.00 4.08
C VAL A 201 18.12 -12.05 5.17
N PHE A 202 19.23 -12.66 5.61
CA PHE A 202 19.20 -13.67 6.66
C PHE A 202 20.08 -13.27 7.85
N GLY A 203 19.57 -13.58 9.04
CA GLY A 203 20.27 -13.50 10.32
C GLY A 203 20.36 -14.85 11.01
N ASP A 204 20.69 -14.83 12.30
CA ASP A 204 20.75 -16.04 13.12
C ASP A 204 19.36 -16.66 13.25
N LEU A 205 19.27 -17.99 13.38
CA LEU A 205 17.98 -18.70 13.49
C LEU A 205 17.02 -18.41 12.30
N ALA A 206 17.58 -18.19 11.10
CA ALA A 206 16.83 -18.04 9.87
C ALA A 206 15.81 -19.17 9.65
N ASN A 207 14.63 -18.83 9.15
CA ASN A 207 13.56 -19.79 8.91
C ASN A 207 13.94 -20.75 7.77
N ALA A 208 13.96 -22.05 8.06
CA ALA A 208 14.38 -23.08 7.11
C ALA A 208 13.56 -23.09 5.81
N ILE A 209 12.26 -22.78 5.86
CA ILE A 209 11.38 -22.75 4.68
C ILE A 209 11.80 -21.60 3.75
N LYS A 210 11.97 -20.38 4.27
CA LYS A 210 12.44 -19.23 3.46
C LYS A 210 13.83 -19.49 2.86
N MET A 211 14.72 -20.18 3.59
CA MET A 211 16.04 -20.57 3.09
C MET A 211 15.95 -21.60 1.94
N MET A 212 15.05 -22.59 2.05
CA MET A 212 14.79 -23.56 0.98
C MET A 212 14.18 -22.90 -0.25
N ASP A 213 13.20 -22.01 -0.06
CA ASP A 213 12.56 -21.28 -1.16
C ASP A 213 13.55 -20.35 -1.88
N ALA A 214 14.44 -19.69 -1.14
CA ALA A 214 15.50 -18.89 -1.76
C ALA A 214 16.42 -19.73 -2.65
N LYS A 215 16.78 -20.94 -2.21
CA LYS A 215 17.54 -21.89 -3.03
C LYS A 215 16.74 -22.36 -4.25
N LYS A 216 15.46 -22.65 -4.08
CA LYS A 216 14.56 -23.10 -5.16
C LYS A 216 14.39 -22.04 -6.25
N TYR A 217 14.26 -20.77 -5.86
CA TYR A 217 14.01 -19.67 -6.79
C TYR A 217 15.27 -18.91 -7.22
N ASN A 218 16.45 -19.34 -6.78
CA ASN A 218 17.73 -18.66 -7.00
C ASN A 218 17.74 -17.20 -6.51
N THR A 219 17.03 -16.93 -5.41
CA THR A 219 17.03 -15.63 -4.73
C THR A 219 18.40 -15.40 -4.09
N ARG A 220 18.93 -14.17 -4.17
CA ARG A 220 20.25 -13.84 -3.63
C ARG A 220 20.22 -13.80 -2.11
N LEU A 221 20.98 -14.67 -1.46
CA LEU A 221 21.17 -14.65 -0.01
C LEU A 221 22.17 -13.57 0.38
N ILE A 222 21.78 -12.67 1.28
CA ILE A 222 22.63 -11.57 1.75
C ILE A 222 22.57 -11.44 3.27
N SER A 223 23.69 -11.04 3.87
CA SER A 223 23.76 -10.65 5.28
C SER A 223 23.23 -9.24 5.51
N GLU A 224 22.96 -8.87 6.77
CA GLU A 224 22.58 -7.49 7.12
C GLU A 224 23.61 -6.43 6.70
N ARG A 225 24.91 -6.78 6.73
CA ARG A 225 25.97 -5.87 6.30
C ARG A 225 25.89 -5.61 4.79
N GLN A 226 25.71 -6.67 4.01
CA GLN A 226 25.55 -6.57 2.56
C GLN A 226 24.27 -5.83 2.17
N LEU A 227 23.19 -5.96 2.95
CA LEU A 227 21.98 -5.17 2.74
C LEU A 227 22.29 -3.67 2.74
N VAL A 228 23.03 -3.18 3.74
CA VAL A 228 23.37 -1.75 3.85
C VAL A 228 24.14 -1.26 2.61
N ASP A 229 25.11 -2.05 2.15
CA ASP A 229 25.93 -1.69 0.99
C ASP A 229 25.11 -1.72 -0.31
N ILE A 230 24.28 -2.75 -0.52
CA ILE A 230 23.39 -2.86 -1.67
C ILE A 230 22.39 -1.70 -1.71
N LEU A 231 21.79 -1.33 -0.57
CA LEU A 231 20.84 -0.21 -0.53
C LEU A 231 21.51 1.12 -0.83
N LYS A 232 22.78 1.31 -0.44
CA LYS A 232 23.57 2.49 -0.83
C LYS A 232 23.81 2.52 -2.34
N GLU A 233 24.27 1.40 -2.92
CA GLU A 233 24.48 1.29 -4.37
C GLU A 233 23.18 1.53 -5.15
N ILE A 234 22.06 0.99 -4.68
CA ILE A 234 20.75 1.24 -5.29
C ILE A 234 20.43 2.74 -5.22
N LYS A 235 20.56 3.37 -4.05
CA LYS A 235 20.35 4.82 -3.90
C LYS A 235 21.28 5.65 -4.79
N GLU A 236 22.53 5.25 -4.97
CA GLU A 236 23.50 5.94 -5.84
C GLU A 236 23.19 5.75 -7.33
N ASN A 237 22.91 4.53 -7.77
CA ASN A 237 22.50 4.24 -9.15
C ASN A 237 21.20 4.97 -9.51
N ASN A 238 20.31 5.12 -8.53
CA ASN A 238 19.08 5.88 -8.66
C ASN A 238 19.35 7.39 -8.76
N LYS A 239 20.34 7.92 -8.03
CA LYS A 239 20.78 9.32 -8.16
C LYS A 239 21.47 9.61 -9.50
N ILE A 240 22.21 8.65 -10.07
CA ILE A 240 22.93 8.84 -11.35
C ILE A 240 21.96 8.84 -12.55
N LYS A 241 20.79 8.20 -12.41
CA LYS A 241 19.71 8.23 -13.42
C LYS A 241 18.79 9.48 -13.31
N ASN A 242 19.04 10.37 -12.35
CA ASN A 242 18.29 11.61 -12.09
C ASN A 242 18.94 12.85 -12.71
#